data_AF-A0AAV6PYK1-F1
#
_entry.id   AF-A0AAV6PYK1-F1
#
_cell.length_a   1.000
_cell.length_b   1.000
_cell.length_c   1.000
_cell.angle_alpha   90.00
_cell.angle_beta   90.00
_cell.angle_gamma   90.00
#
_symmetry.space_group_name_H-M   'P 1'
#
loop_
_entity.id
_entity.type
_entity.pdbx_description
1 polymer ?
#
loop_
_entity_poly.entity_id
_entity_poly.type
_entity_poly.pdbx_seq_one_letter_code
_entity_poly.pdbx_strand_id
1 'polypeptide(L)'
;MCSSTAKVVVVFAAEGEMTPFLKDYMTQNITGIQWVAGEALVTASVFSGRDYYPYMGGTIGFGIRKGHIPTLGAFLQTINPKIYPDNVLVHELWESLYGCSPFPSSVTQMPPCSGQESLLEQHSAYMNTSSPRVAYNVYKAVYAIAHSLHNLLRCQPGRGPFQNNSCAQSNNIQPWQLQHYLQEVNFQIGGEEVDFDAKGDSVPYYDIINWQRGTEGNIEFVNVGLFDGTKAVGEELLIQEDRIMWAGHQSEVPVSVCSASCLPGSRKAVRHGEPICCFDCVPCDSGKISNQTSEFEQNNKQSKQIHSYNCSTEVMQY
;
A
#
# COMPACT_ATOMS: atom_id res chain seq x y z
N MET A 1 -14.57 -6.57 17.91
CA MET A 1 -14.62 -7.49 16.75
C MET A 1 -15.43 -8.75 17.00
N CYS A 2 -15.43 -9.31 18.22
CA CYS A 2 -16.07 -10.60 18.53
C CYS A 2 -17.59 -10.72 18.25
N SER A 3 -18.31 -9.62 18.12
CA SER A 3 -19.76 -9.61 17.82
C SER A 3 -20.11 -9.47 16.34
N SER A 4 -19.13 -9.21 15.47
CA SER A 4 -19.35 -9.04 14.03
C SER A 4 -19.27 -10.38 13.30
N THR A 5 -20.11 -10.56 12.28
CA THR A 5 -20.04 -11.72 11.37
C THR A 5 -19.11 -11.49 10.18
N ALA A 6 -18.63 -10.26 9.98
CA ALA A 6 -17.70 -9.92 8.92
C ALA A 6 -16.34 -10.59 9.16
N LYS A 7 -15.82 -11.26 8.12
CA LYS A 7 -14.50 -11.90 8.14
C LYS A 7 -13.43 -11.06 7.44
N VAL A 8 -13.83 -10.16 6.55
CA VAL A 8 -12.92 -9.24 5.86
C VAL A 8 -12.97 -7.87 6.54
N VAL A 9 -11.80 -7.33 6.87
CA VAL A 9 -11.66 -6.00 7.51
C VAL A 9 -10.68 -5.17 6.70
N VAL A 10 -11.15 -4.01 6.22
CA VAL A 10 -10.31 -3.02 5.56
C VAL A 10 -9.71 -2.09 6.60
N VAL A 11 -8.40 -1.92 6.60
CA VAL A 11 -7.67 -1.05 7.52
C VAL A 11 -6.92 0.02 6.74
N PHE A 12 -7.21 1.27 7.07
CA PHE A 12 -6.51 2.44 6.53
C PHE A 12 -5.88 3.20 7.70
N ALA A 13 -4.71 2.73 8.11
CA ALA A 13 -3.94 3.25 9.24
C ALA A 13 -2.46 3.05 8.97
N ALA A 14 -1.60 3.84 9.60
CA ALA A 14 -0.16 3.62 9.56
C ALA A 14 0.30 2.76 10.74
N GLU A 15 1.59 2.46 10.77
CA GLU A 15 2.23 1.63 11.77
C GLU A 15 1.96 2.10 13.21
N GLY A 16 2.05 3.41 13.44
CA GLY A 16 1.89 4.02 14.77
C GLY A 16 0.49 3.82 15.35
N GLU A 17 -0.55 3.99 14.54
CA GLU A 17 -1.94 3.83 14.96
C GLU A 17 -2.33 2.35 15.09
N MET A 18 -1.77 1.48 14.23
CA MET A 18 -2.10 0.05 14.23
C MET A 18 -1.45 -0.70 15.40
N THR A 19 -0.28 -0.25 15.86
CA THR A 19 0.48 -0.90 16.95
C THR A 19 -0.30 -1.10 18.25
N PRO A 20 -0.90 -0.05 18.88
CA PRO A 20 -1.66 -0.24 20.12
C PRO A 20 -2.89 -1.11 19.92
N PHE A 21 -3.57 -0.98 18.78
CA PHE A 21 -4.73 -1.82 18.44
C PHE A 21 -4.34 -3.30 18.35
N LEU A 22 -3.25 -3.62 17.63
CA LEU A 22 -2.79 -4.99 17.46
C LEU A 22 -2.39 -5.62 18.79
N LYS A 23 -1.73 -4.85 19.67
CA LYS A 23 -1.38 -5.32 21.01
C LYS A 23 -2.63 -5.81 21.76
N ASP A 24 -3.68 -5.00 21.81
CA ASP A 24 -4.92 -5.39 22.52
C ASP A 24 -5.67 -6.50 21.78
N TYR A 25 -5.73 -6.45 20.45
CA TYR A 25 -6.37 -7.47 19.61
C TYR A 25 -5.75 -8.86 19.81
N MET A 26 -4.42 -8.94 19.86
CA MET A 26 -3.68 -10.18 20.08
C MET A 26 -3.92 -10.76 21.47
N THR A 27 -4.11 -9.92 22.51
CA THR A 27 -4.44 -10.42 23.87
C THR A 27 -5.80 -11.11 23.93
N GLN A 28 -6.73 -10.77 23.02
CA GLN A 28 -8.04 -11.41 22.91
C GLN A 28 -8.01 -12.70 22.09
N ASN A 29 -6.84 -13.07 21.54
CA ASN A 29 -6.63 -14.28 20.75
C ASN A 29 -7.60 -14.43 19.56
N ILE A 30 -7.98 -13.31 18.93
CA ILE A 30 -8.89 -13.30 17.78
C ILE A 30 -8.09 -13.63 16.52
N THR A 31 -8.47 -14.68 15.80
CA THR A 31 -7.78 -15.13 14.58
C THR A 31 -8.76 -15.34 13.42
N GLY A 32 -8.25 -15.55 12.21
CA GLY A 32 -9.09 -15.85 11.03
C GLY A 32 -9.76 -14.64 10.37
N ILE A 33 -9.40 -13.42 10.77
CA ILE A 33 -9.78 -12.19 10.06
C ILE A 33 -8.91 -12.03 8.82
N GLN A 34 -9.55 -11.84 7.68
CA GLN A 34 -8.91 -11.47 6.43
C GLN A 34 -8.73 -9.96 6.37
N TRP A 35 -7.50 -9.50 6.56
CA TRP A 35 -7.18 -8.08 6.50
C TRP A 35 -6.96 -7.62 5.06
N VAL A 36 -7.50 -6.45 4.75
CA VAL A 36 -7.16 -5.67 3.56
C VAL A 36 -6.48 -4.39 4.04
N ALA A 37 -5.17 -4.32 3.90
CA ALA A 37 -4.34 -3.25 4.44
C ALA A 37 -4.09 -2.14 3.41
N GLY A 38 -4.17 -0.89 3.87
CA GLY A 38 -3.67 0.26 3.13
C GLY A 38 -2.15 0.26 2.98
N GLU A 39 -1.66 1.14 2.13
CA GLU A 39 -0.25 1.22 1.72
C GLU A 39 0.71 1.39 2.90
N ALA A 40 0.39 2.28 3.82
CA ALA A 40 1.22 2.56 5.00
C ALA A 40 1.40 1.35 5.93
N LEU A 41 0.51 0.36 5.89
CA LEU A 41 0.54 -0.81 6.77
C LEU A 41 1.08 -2.06 6.07
N VAL A 42 0.73 -2.30 4.81
CA VAL A 42 0.97 -3.59 4.14
C VAL A 42 2.45 -3.92 3.99
N THR A 43 3.34 -2.93 4.02
CA THR A 43 4.80 -3.11 3.97
C THR A 43 5.53 -2.73 5.26
N ALA A 44 4.81 -2.57 6.38
CA ALA A 44 5.39 -2.22 7.67
C ALA A 44 6.17 -3.39 8.28
N SER A 45 7.51 -3.32 8.25
CA SER A 45 8.38 -4.41 8.70
C SER A 45 8.29 -4.67 10.21
N VAL A 46 7.79 -3.73 11.02
CA VAL A 46 7.62 -3.97 12.47
C VAL A 46 6.67 -5.14 12.76
N PHE A 47 5.72 -5.39 11.86
CA PHE A 47 4.74 -6.46 11.98
C PHE A 47 5.19 -7.76 11.31
N SER A 48 6.45 -7.86 10.84
CA SER A 48 6.94 -9.06 10.17
C SER A 48 7.30 -10.20 11.13
N GLY A 49 7.31 -9.94 12.44
CA GLY A 49 7.66 -10.92 13.47
C GLY A 49 6.71 -12.13 13.50
N ARG A 50 7.25 -13.29 13.85
CA ARG A 50 6.50 -14.57 13.91
C ARG A 50 5.26 -14.51 14.81
N ASP A 51 5.28 -13.67 15.84
CA ASP A 51 4.19 -13.55 16.82
C ASP A 51 2.94 -12.89 16.20
N TYR A 52 3.09 -12.12 15.10
CA TYR A 52 1.98 -11.50 14.38
C TYR A 52 1.31 -12.43 13.37
N TYR A 53 2.02 -13.45 12.89
CA TYR A 53 1.53 -14.34 11.83
C TYR A 53 0.16 -14.98 12.14
N PRO A 54 -0.12 -15.50 13.35
CA PRO A 54 -1.44 -16.09 13.66
C PRO A 54 -2.62 -15.12 13.52
N TYR A 55 -2.35 -13.81 13.58
CA TYR A 55 -3.35 -12.75 13.65
C TYR A 55 -3.51 -12.00 12.33
N MET A 56 -2.39 -11.82 11.61
CA MET A 56 -2.27 -11.00 10.40
C MET A 56 -1.83 -11.81 9.17
N GLY A 57 -1.57 -13.11 9.33
CA GLY A 57 -1.25 -14.00 8.22
C GLY A 57 -2.36 -13.99 7.18
N GLY A 58 -1.97 -13.89 5.91
CA GLY A 58 -2.87 -13.77 4.77
C GLY A 58 -3.39 -12.37 4.49
N THR A 59 -2.97 -11.34 5.24
CA THR A 59 -3.26 -9.92 4.90
C THR A 59 -2.94 -9.65 3.44
N ILE A 60 -3.81 -8.91 2.75
CA ILE A 60 -3.58 -8.44 1.38
C ILE A 60 -3.63 -6.92 1.33
N GLY A 61 -2.86 -6.27 0.46
CA GLY A 61 -2.92 -4.81 0.34
C GLY A 61 -2.05 -4.25 -0.77
N PHE A 62 -2.06 -2.93 -0.90
CA PHE A 62 -1.40 -2.20 -1.98
C PHE A 62 -0.07 -1.62 -1.50
N GLY A 63 1.07 -2.19 -1.91
CA GLY A 63 2.38 -1.63 -1.60
C GLY A 63 2.89 -0.75 -2.74
N ILE A 64 3.50 0.41 -2.45
CA ILE A 64 4.23 1.19 -3.47
C ILE A 64 5.19 0.26 -4.20
N ARG A 65 5.19 0.28 -5.54
CA ARG A 65 6.05 -0.60 -6.36
C ARG A 65 7.51 -0.62 -5.86
N LYS A 66 8.06 -1.83 -5.77
CA LYS A 66 9.47 -2.03 -5.40
C LYS A 66 10.39 -1.44 -6.47
N GLY A 67 11.32 -0.59 -6.05
CA GLY A 67 12.37 -0.04 -6.91
C GLY A 67 13.74 -0.65 -6.67
N HIS A 68 14.71 -0.16 -7.44
CA HIS A 68 16.12 -0.47 -7.26
C HIS A 68 16.93 0.82 -7.23
N ILE A 69 17.71 1.02 -6.16
CA ILE A 69 18.65 2.13 -6.04
C ILE A 69 20.06 1.54 -6.08
N PRO A 70 20.77 1.65 -7.21
CA PRO A 70 22.13 1.14 -7.32
C PRO A 70 23.00 1.72 -6.22
N THR A 71 23.89 0.90 -5.64
CA THR A 71 24.86 1.29 -4.61
C THR A 71 24.30 1.81 -3.28
N LEU A 72 22.97 1.85 -3.07
CA LEU A 72 22.38 2.35 -1.83
C LEU A 72 22.95 1.63 -0.60
N GLY A 73 23.00 0.29 -0.64
CA GLY A 73 23.55 -0.49 0.46
C GLY A 73 25.01 -0.12 0.78
N ALA A 74 25.85 0.03 -0.24
CA ALA A 74 27.24 0.43 -0.05
C ALA A 74 27.34 1.86 0.53
N PHE A 75 26.51 2.79 0.04
CA PHE A 75 26.46 4.16 0.54
C PHE A 75 26.05 4.23 2.02
N LEU A 76 25.01 3.49 2.43
CA LEU A 76 24.53 3.48 3.82
C LEU A 76 25.60 3.00 4.81
N GLN A 77 26.49 2.09 4.39
CA GLN A 77 27.63 1.62 5.20
C GLN A 77 28.72 2.68 5.39
N THR A 78 28.80 3.68 4.50
CA THR A 78 29.79 4.76 4.62
C THR A 78 29.35 5.83 5.61
N ILE A 79 28.05 6.00 5.85
CA ILE A 79 27.53 7.04 6.74
C ILE A 79 28.08 6.80 8.13
N ASN A 80 28.73 7.81 8.71
CA ASN A 80 29.17 7.81 10.11
C ASN A 80 29.46 9.24 10.61
N PRO A 81 29.50 9.47 11.93
CA PRO A 81 29.71 10.79 12.52
C PRO A 81 31.07 11.44 12.23
N LYS A 82 32.09 10.67 11.81
CA LYS A 82 33.38 11.25 11.40
C LYS A 82 33.34 11.86 10.00
N ILE A 83 32.56 11.27 9.09
CA ILE A 83 32.38 11.77 7.73
C ILE A 83 31.38 12.94 7.69
N TYR A 84 30.35 12.89 8.53
CA TYR A 84 29.30 13.91 8.61
C TYR A 84 29.19 14.51 10.03
N PRO A 85 30.22 15.20 10.54
CA PRO A 85 30.29 15.68 11.93
C PRO A 85 29.29 16.79 12.27
N ASP A 86 28.76 17.48 11.26
CA ASP A 86 27.79 18.57 11.45
C ASP A 86 26.35 18.12 11.20
N ASN A 87 26.13 16.84 10.88
CA ASN A 87 24.80 16.32 10.55
C ASN A 87 24.13 15.69 11.78
N VAL A 88 23.20 16.45 12.37
CA VAL A 88 22.43 16.03 13.56
C VAL A 88 21.71 14.70 13.35
N LEU A 89 21.16 14.44 12.15
CA LEU A 89 20.46 13.19 11.86
C LEU A 89 21.41 11.98 11.85
N VAL A 90 22.67 12.18 11.43
CA VAL A 90 23.68 11.11 11.51
C VAL A 90 24.03 10.80 12.96
N HIS A 91 24.01 11.80 13.85
CA HIS A 91 24.27 11.59 15.27
C HIS A 91 23.14 10.82 15.94
N GLU A 92 21.89 11.25 15.74
CA GLU A 92 20.69 10.57 16.25
C GLU A 92 20.59 9.13 15.72
N LEU A 93 20.90 8.93 14.43
CA LEU A 93 20.98 7.59 13.84
C LEU A 93 22.03 6.74 14.56
N TRP A 94 23.26 7.26 14.77
CA TRP A 94 24.31 6.52 15.46
C TRP A 94 23.94 6.16 16.89
N GLU A 95 23.33 7.10 17.62
CA GLU A 95 22.82 6.86 18.97
C GLU A 95 21.74 5.78 19.00
N SER A 96 20.78 5.83 18.08
CA SER A 96 19.71 4.84 17.99
C SER A 96 20.20 3.46 17.56
N LEU A 97 21.20 3.38 16.69
CA LEU A 97 21.75 2.11 16.21
C LEU A 97 22.66 1.49 17.29
N TYR A 98 23.61 2.24 17.82
CA TYR A 98 24.71 1.69 18.62
C TYR A 98 24.58 1.93 20.13
N GLY A 99 23.64 2.76 20.58
CA GLY A 99 23.44 3.06 22.00
C GLY A 99 24.60 3.85 22.63
N CYS A 100 25.34 4.61 21.82
CA CYS A 100 26.47 5.43 22.22
C CYS A 100 26.32 6.84 21.63
N SER A 101 26.92 7.86 22.25
CA SER A 101 26.90 9.23 21.72
C SER A 101 28.22 9.57 21.00
N PRO A 102 28.16 10.04 19.73
CA PRO A 102 29.37 10.39 18.97
C PRO A 102 30.04 11.67 19.45
N PHE A 103 29.28 12.57 20.10
CA PHE A 103 29.78 13.79 20.71
C PHE A 103 29.32 13.84 22.16
N PRO A 104 30.23 13.66 23.14
CA PRO A 104 29.85 13.62 24.55
C PRO A 104 29.23 14.96 24.96
N SER A 105 27.91 14.94 25.19
CA SER A 105 27.17 16.07 25.74
C SER A 105 26.89 15.83 27.23
N SER A 106 26.78 16.90 28.02
CA SER A 106 26.41 16.79 29.44
C SER A 106 24.96 16.36 29.66
N VAL A 107 24.16 16.26 28.59
CA VAL A 107 22.72 15.97 28.63
C VAL A 107 22.43 14.48 28.42
N THR A 108 23.25 13.79 27.63
CA THR A 108 23.10 12.36 27.31
C THR A 108 24.03 11.50 28.17
N GLN A 109 23.48 10.63 29.02
CA GLN A 109 24.24 9.67 29.85
C GLN A 109 24.85 8.49 29.05
N MET A 110 24.87 8.57 27.71
CA MET A 110 25.34 7.48 26.86
C MET A 110 26.88 7.39 26.85
N PRO A 111 27.46 6.19 26.73
CA PRO A 111 28.90 6.04 26.55
C PRO A 111 29.36 6.68 25.23
N PRO A 112 30.62 7.14 25.12
CA PRO A 112 31.14 7.73 23.89
C PRO A 112 31.27 6.67 22.77
N CYS A 113 30.93 7.03 21.54
CA CYS A 113 31.18 6.18 20.37
C CYS A 113 32.66 6.22 19.95
N SER A 114 33.16 5.08 19.48
CA SER A 114 34.47 4.93 18.84
C SER A 114 34.47 5.37 17.37
N GLY A 115 33.30 5.35 16.71
CA GLY A 115 33.15 5.56 15.27
C GLY A 115 33.78 4.43 14.45
N GLN A 116 33.91 3.24 15.02
CA GLN A 116 34.35 1.99 14.38
C GLN A 116 33.38 0.84 14.68
N GLU A 117 32.15 1.17 15.11
CA GLU A 117 31.14 0.19 15.47
C GLU A 117 30.78 -0.69 14.27
N SER A 118 30.71 -2.01 14.49
CA SER A 118 30.28 -2.95 13.45
C SER A 118 28.76 -2.93 13.31
N LEU A 119 28.27 -2.93 12.07
CA LEU A 119 26.84 -3.10 11.77
C LEU A 119 26.30 -4.37 12.46
N LEU A 120 25.26 -4.20 13.27
CA LEU A 120 24.59 -5.29 13.99
C LEU A 120 23.42 -5.79 13.14
N GLU A 121 23.07 -7.08 13.26
CA GLU A 121 21.86 -7.64 12.64
C GLU A 121 20.57 -6.91 13.08
N GLN A 122 20.58 -6.32 14.28
CA GLN A 122 19.51 -5.45 14.80
C GLN A 122 19.30 -4.16 13.99
N HIS A 123 20.28 -3.73 13.18
CA HIS A 123 20.16 -2.58 12.26
C HIS A 123 19.51 -2.96 10.93
N SER A 124 18.96 -4.17 10.84
CA SER A 124 18.38 -4.74 9.62
C SER A 124 17.39 -3.79 8.94
N ALA A 125 16.51 -3.10 9.66
CA ALA A 125 15.55 -2.19 9.03
C ALA A 125 16.22 -1.04 8.26
N TYR A 126 17.27 -0.42 8.83
CA TYR A 126 18.04 0.64 8.16
C TYR A 126 18.87 0.09 6.99
N MET A 127 19.49 -1.08 7.17
CA MET A 127 20.34 -1.71 6.16
C MET A 127 19.56 -2.50 5.10
N ASN A 128 18.25 -2.69 5.27
CA ASN A 128 17.42 -3.47 4.36
C ASN A 128 17.16 -2.71 3.06
N THR A 129 18.11 -2.85 2.15
CA THR A 129 18.05 -2.31 0.78
C THR A 129 17.51 -3.31 -0.22
N SER A 130 17.00 -4.46 0.24
CA SER A 130 16.52 -5.53 -0.65
C SER A 130 15.28 -5.12 -1.45
N SER A 131 14.50 -4.15 -0.93
CA SER A 131 13.22 -3.74 -1.52
C SER A 131 12.83 -2.30 -1.17
N PRO A 132 13.59 -1.27 -1.60
CA PRO A 132 13.22 0.12 -1.35
C PRO A 132 11.91 0.46 -2.08
N ARG A 133 10.94 1.00 -1.34
CA ARG A 133 9.66 1.48 -1.86
C ARG A 133 9.57 3.00 -1.71
N VAL A 134 9.30 3.48 -0.50
CA VAL A 134 9.31 4.92 -0.18
C VAL A 134 10.66 5.57 -0.50
N ALA A 135 11.77 4.92 -0.14
CA ALA A 135 13.11 5.40 -0.47
C ALA A 135 13.34 5.55 -1.98
N TYR A 136 12.73 4.67 -2.80
CA TYR A 136 12.79 4.79 -4.25
C TYR A 136 11.97 5.96 -4.77
N ASN A 137 10.84 6.28 -4.15
CA ASN A 137 10.10 7.50 -4.49
C ASN A 137 10.89 8.77 -4.14
N VAL A 138 11.61 8.80 -3.00
CA VAL A 138 12.52 9.91 -2.68
C VAL A 138 13.63 10.03 -3.72
N TYR A 139 14.22 8.90 -4.13
CA TYR A 139 15.22 8.86 -5.20
C TYR A 139 14.66 9.42 -6.52
N LYS A 140 13.47 8.98 -6.94
CA LYS A 140 12.78 9.50 -8.14
C LYS A 140 12.46 10.99 -8.03
N ALA A 141 12.04 11.49 -6.87
CA ALA A 141 11.73 12.89 -6.65
C ALA A 141 12.95 13.80 -6.84
N VAL A 142 14.12 13.38 -6.33
CA VAL A 142 15.39 14.11 -6.54
C VAL A 142 15.76 14.14 -8.03
N TYR A 143 15.59 13.01 -8.73
CA TYR A 143 15.81 12.96 -10.18
C TYR A 143 14.84 13.84 -10.95
N ALA A 144 13.55 13.88 -10.58
CA ALA A 144 12.57 14.75 -11.22
C ALA A 144 13.00 16.23 -11.13
N ILE A 145 13.46 16.68 -9.96
CA ILE A 145 14.00 18.03 -9.78
C ILE A 145 15.27 18.23 -10.63
N ALA A 146 16.19 17.26 -10.64
CA ALA A 146 17.43 17.35 -11.40
C ALA A 146 17.18 17.42 -12.92
N HIS A 147 16.28 16.60 -13.46
CA HIS A 147 15.85 16.62 -14.86
C HIS A 147 15.14 17.94 -15.21
N SER A 148 14.30 18.46 -14.30
CA SER A 148 13.63 19.74 -14.48
C SER A 148 14.62 20.90 -14.55
N LEU A 149 15.60 20.94 -13.65
CA LEU A 149 16.71 21.90 -13.68
C LEU A 149 17.55 21.74 -14.95
N HIS A 150 17.83 20.51 -15.38
CA HIS A 150 18.55 20.25 -16.62
C HIS A 150 17.83 20.83 -17.83
N ASN A 151 16.51 20.61 -17.94
CA ASN A 151 15.68 21.14 -19.02
C ASN A 151 15.62 22.67 -19.00
N LEU A 152 15.48 23.26 -17.80
CA LEU A 152 15.50 24.71 -17.59
C LEU A 152 16.82 25.33 -18.06
N LEU A 153 17.96 24.73 -17.69
CA LEU A 153 19.29 25.23 -18.01
C LEU A 153 19.67 25.02 -19.49
N ARG A 154 19.10 24.02 -20.17
CA ARG A 154 19.32 23.75 -21.61
C ARG A 154 18.35 24.48 -22.53
N CYS A 155 17.48 25.32 -21.98
CA CYS A 155 16.56 26.14 -22.76
C CYS A 155 17.31 26.96 -23.83
N GLN A 156 16.82 26.88 -25.07
CA GLN A 156 17.37 27.65 -26.19
C GLN A 156 16.72 29.03 -26.25
N PRO A 157 17.51 30.13 -26.34
CA PRO A 157 16.94 31.47 -26.48
C PRO A 157 15.92 31.57 -27.62
N GLY A 158 14.74 32.12 -27.34
CA GLY A 158 13.64 32.23 -28.31
C GLY A 158 12.75 30.98 -28.43
N ARG A 159 13.01 29.94 -27.63
CA ARG A 159 12.19 28.71 -27.55
C ARG A 159 11.82 28.34 -26.12
N GLY A 160 11.99 29.27 -25.17
CA GLY A 160 11.63 29.03 -23.79
C GLY A 160 10.12 29.12 -23.56
N PRO A 161 9.62 28.53 -22.47
CA PRO A 161 8.18 28.49 -22.17
C PRO A 161 7.64 29.79 -21.56
N PHE A 162 8.50 30.76 -21.26
CA PHE A 162 8.11 32.00 -20.58
C PHE A 162 7.79 33.12 -21.57
N GLN A 163 7.34 34.27 -21.05
CA GLN A 163 6.94 35.43 -21.85
C GLN A 163 8.00 35.79 -22.91
N ASN A 164 7.55 36.04 -24.14
CA ASN A 164 8.38 36.30 -25.32
C ASN A 164 9.34 35.14 -25.67
N ASN A 165 8.93 33.90 -25.40
CA ASN A 165 9.73 32.69 -25.57
C ASN A 165 11.09 32.74 -24.86
N SER A 166 11.10 33.39 -23.69
CA SER A 166 12.31 33.61 -22.91
C SER A 166 12.66 32.39 -22.05
N CYS A 167 13.95 32.23 -21.76
CA CYS A 167 14.48 31.21 -20.87
C CYS A 167 14.73 31.81 -19.48
N ALA A 168 14.75 30.97 -18.45
CA ALA A 168 15.17 31.39 -17.11
C ALA A 168 16.66 31.77 -17.12
N GLN A 169 17.03 32.72 -16.25
CA GLN A 169 18.43 33.11 -16.05
C GLN A 169 19.09 32.09 -15.12
N SER A 170 20.20 31.48 -15.56
CA SER A 170 20.87 30.41 -14.82
C SER A 170 21.40 30.83 -13.44
N ASN A 171 21.72 32.10 -13.26
CA ASN A 171 22.18 32.68 -12.00
C ASN A 171 21.04 33.20 -11.10
N ASN A 172 19.79 33.17 -11.57
CA ASN A 172 18.64 33.69 -10.84
C ASN A 172 17.36 32.91 -11.18
N ILE A 173 17.39 31.61 -10.89
CA ILE A 173 16.25 30.71 -11.12
C ILE A 173 15.22 30.95 -10.01
N GLN A 174 13.98 31.28 -10.42
CA GLN A 174 12.87 31.45 -9.50
C GLN A 174 12.12 30.11 -9.30
N PRO A 175 11.59 29.82 -8.10
CA PRO A 175 10.88 28.56 -7.84
C PRO A 175 9.73 28.26 -8.81
N TRP A 176 8.96 29.27 -9.22
CA TRP A 176 7.86 29.10 -10.19
C TRP A 176 8.34 28.73 -11.60
N GLN A 177 9.56 29.14 -11.99
CA GLN A 177 10.15 28.74 -13.26
C GLN A 177 10.50 27.26 -13.24
N LEU A 178 11.08 26.80 -12.13
CA LEU A 178 11.37 25.38 -11.94
C LEU A 178 10.07 24.55 -11.86
N GLN A 179 9.04 25.05 -11.19
CA GLN A 179 7.73 24.40 -11.11
C GLN A 179 7.15 24.10 -12.49
N HIS A 180 7.26 25.04 -13.44
CA HIS A 180 6.81 24.82 -14.81
C HIS A 180 7.55 23.65 -15.47
N TYR A 181 8.87 23.60 -15.37
CA TYR A 181 9.65 22.50 -15.93
C TYR A 181 9.40 21.17 -15.20
N LEU A 182 9.04 21.21 -13.92
CA LEU A 182 8.69 20.03 -13.14
C LEU A 182 7.34 19.44 -13.54
N GLN A 183 6.34 20.28 -13.87
CA GLN A 183 5.04 19.83 -14.35
C GLN A 183 5.13 19.13 -15.72
N GLU A 184 6.07 19.55 -16.56
CA GLU A 184 6.28 19.01 -17.92
C GLU A 184 7.43 18.00 -17.98
N VAL A 185 8.01 17.61 -16.83
CA VAL A 185 9.16 16.71 -16.82
C VAL A 185 8.72 15.31 -17.23
N ASN A 186 9.45 14.72 -18.16
CA ASN A 186 9.34 13.32 -18.54
C ASN A 186 10.75 12.74 -18.65
N PHE A 187 11.01 11.66 -17.92
CA PHE A 187 12.27 10.94 -17.97
C PHE A 187 12.08 9.46 -17.63
N GLN A 188 13.07 8.64 -17.99
CA GLN A 188 13.10 7.24 -17.62
C GLN A 188 14.13 6.96 -16.53
N ILE A 189 13.77 6.15 -15.55
CA ILE A 189 14.67 5.69 -14.49
C ILE A 189 14.35 4.24 -14.12
N GLY A 190 15.36 3.36 -14.19
CA GLY A 190 15.17 1.94 -13.87
C GLY A 190 14.17 1.21 -14.77
N GLY A 191 13.93 1.71 -16.00
CA GLY A 191 12.93 1.15 -16.92
C GLY A 191 11.49 1.61 -16.64
N GLU A 192 11.29 2.54 -15.70
CA GLU A 192 10.01 3.21 -15.45
C GLU A 192 10.02 4.59 -16.09
N GLU A 193 8.91 4.97 -16.70
CA GLU A 193 8.64 6.35 -17.11
C GLU A 193 8.12 7.14 -15.89
N VAL A 194 8.65 8.35 -15.71
CA VAL A 194 8.27 9.25 -14.62
C VAL A 194 7.80 10.56 -15.22
N ASP A 195 6.53 10.84 -15.00
CA ASP A 195 5.80 12.04 -15.38
C ASP A 195 4.75 12.38 -14.31
N PHE A 196 4.07 13.50 -14.48
CA PHE A 196 3.05 13.99 -13.57
C PHE A 196 1.79 14.43 -14.32
N ASP A 197 0.64 14.19 -13.73
CA ASP A 197 -0.64 14.66 -14.27
C ASP A 197 -0.83 16.18 -14.02
N ALA A 198 -1.97 16.71 -14.48
CA ALA A 198 -2.30 18.13 -14.32
C ALA A 198 -2.40 18.60 -12.85
N LYS A 199 -2.54 17.68 -11.88
CA LYS A 199 -2.56 17.96 -10.44
C LYS A 199 -1.19 17.78 -9.79
N GLY A 200 -0.20 17.27 -10.52
CA GLY A 200 1.13 16.95 -10.01
C GLY A 200 1.24 15.54 -9.44
N ASP A 201 0.26 14.68 -9.67
CA ASP A 201 0.28 13.29 -9.22
C ASP A 201 1.01 12.42 -10.25
N SER A 202 1.91 11.54 -9.79
CA SER A 202 2.50 10.52 -10.66
C SER A 202 1.51 9.41 -10.94
N VAL A 203 1.61 8.77 -12.11
CA VAL A 203 0.76 7.61 -12.44
C VAL A 203 0.82 6.54 -11.34
N PRO A 204 -0.33 6.07 -10.82
CA PRO A 204 -0.34 5.12 -9.71
C PRO A 204 0.08 3.72 -10.17
N TYR A 205 1.12 3.20 -9.53
CA TYR A 205 1.63 1.85 -9.72
C TYR A 205 1.88 1.19 -8.37
N TYR A 206 1.13 0.12 -8.09
CA TYR A 206 1.23 -0.62 -6.83
C TYR A 206 1.49 -2.10 -7.07
N ASP A 207 2.28 -2.72 -6.19
CA ASP A 207 2.31 -4.17 -6.04
C ASP A 207 1.15 -4.59 -5.13
N ILE A 208 0.48 -5.69 -5.47
CA ILE A 208 -0.46 -6.33 -4.54
C ILE A 208 0.33 -7.30 -3.68
N ILE A 209 0.40 -7.02 -2.39
CA ILE A 209 1.21 -7.76 -1.42
C ILE A 209 0.31 -8.65 -0.57
N ASN A 210 0.73 -9.90 -0.38
CA ASN A 210 0.12 -10.85 0.52
C ASN A 210 1.12 -11.30 1.60
N TRP A 211 0.66 -11.37 2.86
CA TRP A 211 1.49 -11.73 4.01
C TRP A 211 1.53 -13.25 4.17
N GLN A 212 2.63 -13.87 3.74
CA GLN A 212 2.81 -15.32 3.75
C GLN A 212 3.77 -15.77 4.83
N ARG A 213 3.73 -17.06 5.18
CA ARG A 213 4.60 -17.61 6.22
C ARG A 213 5.96 -17.94 5.63
N GLY A 214 6.99 -17.26 6.11
CA GLY A 214 8.38 -17.60 5.84
C GLY A 214 8.79 -18.91 6.51
N THR A 215 9.96 -19.41 6.13
CA THR A 215 10.52 -20.68 6.65
C THR A 215 10.81 -20.62 8.15
N GLU A 216 11.14 -19.45 8.69
CA GLU A 216 11.38 -19.22 10.12
C GLU A 216 10.10 -18.89 10.90
N GLY A 217 8.94 -18.92 10.22
CA GLY A 217 7.64 -18.59 10.79
C GLY A 217 7.33 -17.10 10.89
N ASN A 218 8.26 -16.23 10.44
CA ASN A 218 8.04 -14.81 10.22
C ASN A 218 7.06 -14.56 9.07
N ILE A 219 6.56 -13.33 8.96
CA ILE A 219 5.78 -12.89 7.81
C ILE A 219 6.73 -12.43 6.70
N GLU A 220 6.48 -12.93 5.50
CA GLU A 220 7.11 -12.49 4.26
C GLU A 220 6.10 -11.74 3.40
N PHE A 221 6.54 -10.62 2.82
CA PHE A 221 5.73 -9.80 1.92
C PHE A 221 5.87 -10.30 0.48
N VAL A 222 4.91 -11.09 0.04
CA VAL A 222 4.93 -11.73 -1.28
C VAL A 222 4.09 -10.93 -2.26
N ASN A 223 4.67 -10.55 -3.40
CA ASN A 223 3.91 -9.95 -4.49
C ASN A 223 3.05 -11.02 -5.18
N VAL A 224 1.73 -10.78 -5.20
CA VAL A 224 0.69 -11.64 -5.77
C VAL A 224 -0.13 -10.91 -6.86
N GLY A 225 0.32 -9.75 -7.34
CA GLY A 225 -0.41 -8.98 -8.33
C GLY A 225 0.11 -7.56 -8.49
N LEU A 226 -0.57 -6.77 -9.31
CA LEU A 226 -0.24 -5.36 -9.49
C LEU A 226 -1.49 -4.52 -9.80
N PHE A 227 -1.40 -3.23 -9.47
CA PHE A 227 -2.29 -2.20 -9.94
C PHE A 227 -1.53 -1.28 -10.90
N ASP A 228 -1.99 -1.17 -12.14
CA ASP A 228 -1.40 -0.35 -13.20
C ASP A 228 -2.37 0.76 -13.63
N GLY A 229 -2.11 1.97 -13.15
CA GLY A 229 -2.93 3.15 -13.45
C GLY A 229 -2.90 3.63 -14.90
N THR A 230 -2.05 3.06 -15.78
CA THR A 230 -2.08 3.38 -17.22
C THR A 230 -3.11 2.56 -17.99
N LYS A 231 -3.67 1.52 -17.36
CA LYS A 231 -4.67 0.65 -18.00
C LYS A 231 -6.04 1.32 -18.02
N ALA A 232 -6.91 0.77 -18.85
CA ALA A 232 -8.29 1.20 -18.94
C ALA A 232 -9.07 0.86 -17.66
N VAL A 233 -10.15 1.59 -17.41
CA VAL A 233 -11.00 1.39 -16.24
C VAL A 233 -11.58 -0.03 -16.21
N GLY A 234 -11.29 -0.76 -15.14
CA GLY A 234 -11.64 -2.16 -14.93
C GLY A 234 -10.51 -3.15 -15.25
N GLU A 235 -9.41 -2.71 -15.84
CA GLU A 235 -8.26 -3.54 -16.22
C GLU A 235 -6.98 -3.17 -15.44
N GLU A 236 -7.05 -2.20 -14.52
CA GLU A 236 -5.90 -1.73 -13.75
C GLU A 236 -5.42 -2.78 -12.74
N LEU A 237 -6.34 -3.57 -12.19
CA LEU A 237 -6.06 -4.53 -11.13
C LEU A 237 -5.87 -5.94 -11.69
N LEU A 238 -4.65 -6.47 -11.53
CA LEU A 238 -4.32 -7.86 -11.82
C LEU A 238 -3.98 -8.58 -10.52
N ILE A 239 -4.74 -9.62 -10.19
CA ILE A 239 -4.51 -10.47 -9.02
C ILE A 239 -4.22 -11.90 -9.48
N GLN A 240 -3.15 -12.50 -8.96
CA GLN A 240 -2.78 -13.89 -9.18
C GLN A 240 -3.32 -14.73 -8.01
N GLU A 241 -4.60 -15.11 -8.11
CA GLU A 241 -5.34 -15.76 -7.02
C GLU A 241 -4.68 -17.05 -6.52
N ASP A 242 -4.05 -17.81 -7.43
CA ASP A 242 -3.32 -19.05 -7.15
C ASP A 242 -2.11 -18.86 -6.24
N ARG A 243 -1.61 -17.62 -6.11
CA ARG A 243 -0.47 -17.26 -5.27
C ARG A 243 -0.88 -16.72 -3.91
N ILE A 244 -2.17 -16.48 -3.67
CA ILE A 244 -2.66 -15.91 -2.42
C ILE A 244 -2.78 -16.98 -1.36
N MET A 245 -2.27 -16.67 -0.16
CA MET A 245 -2.61 -17.39 1.06
C MET A 245 -3.61 -16.56 1.85
N TRP A 246 -4.79 -17.12 2.12
CA TRP A 246 -5.83 -16.45 2.88
C TRP A 246 -5.67 -16.68 4.38
N ALA A 247 -6.35 -15.85 5.18
CA ALA A 247 -6.32 -15.93 6.63
C ALA A 247 -6.58 -17.36 7.14
N GLY A 248 -5.80 -17.78 8.16
CA GLY A 248 -5.89 -19.13 8.71
C GLY A 248 -5.30 -20.23 7.82
N HIS A 249 -4.41 -19.89 6.89
CA HIS A 249 -3.78 -20.82 5.94
C HIS A 249 -4.76 -21.47 4.95
N GLN A 250 -5.82 -20.75 4.61
CA GLN A 250 -6.81 -21.24 3.65
C GLN A 250 -6.33 -20.97 2.22
N SER A 251 -6.60 -21.92 1.32
CA SER A 251 -6.42 -21.75 -0.12
C SER A 251 -7.67 -21.19 -0.81
N GLU A 252 -8.82 -21.25 -0.13
CA GLU A 252 -10.09 -20.76 -0.65
C GLU A 252 -10.38 -19.34 -0.20
N VAL A 253 -11.00 -18.56 -1.09
CA VAL A 253 -11.37 -17.17 -0.83
C VAL A 253 -12.38 -17.10 0.33
N PRO A 254 -12.13 -16.28 1.37
CA PRO A 254 -13.02 -16.19 2.51
C PRO A 254 -14.32 -15.48 2.14
N VAL A 255 -15.45 -16.11 2.44
CA VAL A 255 -16.78 -15.51 2.27
C VAL A 255 -17.07 -14.56 3.44
N SER A 256 -17.34 -13.29 3.14
CA SER A 256 -17.65 -12.24 4.12
C SER A 256 -18.88 -11.43 3.72
N VAL A 257 -20.05 -12.07 3.72
CA VAL A 257 -21.35 -11.45 3.44
C VAL A 257 -22.21 -11.40 4.70
N CYS A 258 -23.12 -10.42 4.80
CA CYS A 258 -24.05 -10.32 5.92
C CYS A 258 -25.07 -11.46 5.92
N SER A 259 -25.66 -11.73 4.74
CA SER A 259 -26.59 -12.83 4.50
C SER A 259 -26.09 -13.67 3.33
N ALA A 260 -26.15 -14.99 3.48
CA ALA A 260 -25.89 -15.92 2.39
C ALA A 260 -26.90 -15.72 1.25
N SER A 261 -26.51 -16.08 0.02
CA SER A 261 -27.41 -16.01 -1.13
C SER A 261 -28.63 -16.91 -0.92
N CYS A 262 -29.80 -16.42 -1.31
CA CYS A 262 -31.04 -17.17 -1.21
C CYS A 262 -31.08 -18.30 -2.24
N LEU A 263 -31.48 -19.49 -1.79
CA LEU A 263 -31.66 -20.65 -2.65
C LEU A 263 -32.91 -20.48 -3.53
N PRO A 264 -32.99 -21.20 -4.67
CA PRO A 264 -34.18 -21.21 -5.51
C PRO A 264 -35.45 -21.54 -4.70
N GLY A 265 -36.56 -20.89 -5.05
CA GLY A 265 -37.82 -20.98 -4.30
C GLY A 265 -37.95 -20.00 -3.12
N SER A 266 -36.95 -19.15 -2.89
CA SER A 266 -37.01 -18.08 -1.88
C SER A 266 -36.68 -16.71 -2.48
N ARG A 267 -37.19 -15.64 -1.85
CA ARG A 267 -36.90 -14.24 -2.16
C ARG A 267 -36.22 -13.54 -1.00
N LYS A 268 -35.49 -12.47 -1.31
CA LYS A 268 -34.91 -11.58 -0.29
C LYS A 268 -36.00 -10.76 0.38
N ALA A 269 -35.94 -10.65 1.70
CA ALA A 269 -36.74 -9.73 2.50
C ALA A 269 -35.80 -8.83 3.31
N VAL A 270 -35.97 -7.51 3.17
CA VAL A 270 -35.13 -6.53 3.86
C VAL A 270 -35.41 -6.60 5.36
N ARG A 271 -34.35 -6.58 6.17
CA ARG A 271 -34.46 -6.46 7.62
C ARG A 271 -34.58 -4.98 7.99
N HIS A 272 -35.65 -4.63 8.71
CA HIS A 272 -35.84 -3.27 9.17
C HIS A 272 -34.74 -2.87 10.17
N GLY A 273 -34.07 -1.75 9.90
CA GLY A 273 -32.98 -1.23 10.74
C GLY A 273 -31.59 -1.76 10.40
N GLU A 274 -31.46 -2.72 9.48
CA GLU A 274 -30.16 -3.24 9.01
C GLU A 274 -29.80 -2.70 7.61
N PRO A 275 -28.51 -2.74 7.22
CA PRO A 275 -28.06 -2.36 5.88
C PRO A 275 -28.66 -3.24 4.77
N ILE A 276 -28.70 -2.72 3.54
CA ILE A 276 -29.32 -3.39 2.38
C ILE A 276 -28.72 -4.76 2.02
N CYS A 277 -27.47 -5.02 2.41
CA CYS A 277 -26.81 -6.31 2.20
C CYS A 277 -27.26 -7.40 3.19
N CYS A 278 -28.01 -7.03 4.24
CA CYS A 278 -28.54 -7.92 5.26
C CYS A 278 -30.04 -8.17 4.99
N PHE A 279 -30.37 -9.40 4.70
CA PHE A 279 -31.73 -9.81 4.32
C PHE A 279 -32.04 -11.22 4.82
N ASP A 280 -33.32 -11.52 4.93
CA ASP A 280 -33.82 -12.89 5.15
C ASP A 280 -34.24 -13.52 3.83
N CYS A 281 -34.07 -14.83 3.73
CA CYS A 281 -34.59 -15.61 2.61
C CYS A 281 -35.97 -16.16 3.00
N VAL A 282 -37.01 -15.57 2.41
CA VAL A 282 -38.41 -15.94 2.68
C VAL A 282 -38.91 -16.81 1.53
N PRO A 283 -39.55 -17.97 1.80
CA PRO A 283 -40.14 -18.80 0.76
C PRO A 283 -41.11 -18.02 -0.12
N CYS A 284 -41.17 -18.38 -1.40
CA CYS A 284 -42.17 -17.85 -2.30
C CYS A 284 -43.58 -18.28 -1.86
N ASP A 285 -44.56 -17.39 -2.06
CA ASP A 285 -45.98 -17.73 -1.87
C ASP A 285 -46.38 -18.85 -2.84
N SER A 286 -47.39 -19.64 -2.48
CA SER A 286 -47.92 -20.70 -3.33
C SER A 286 -48.24 -20.21 -4.74
N GLY A 287 -47.75 -20.91 -5.77
CA GLY A 287 -47.93 -20.56 -7.18
C GLY A 287 -46.90 -19.58 -7.74
N LYS A 288 -45.89 -19.17 -6.95
CA LYS A 288 -44.75 -18.38 -7.43
C LYS A 288 -43.44 -19.15 -7.28
N ILE A 289 -42.55 -18.96 -8.24
CA ILE A 289 -41.22 -19.57 -8.27
C ILE A 289 -40.11 -18.51 -8.33
N SER A 290 -38.94 -18.91 -7.85
CA SER A 290 -37.69 -18.16 -8.01
C SER A 290 -36.64 -19.14 -8.52
N ASN A 291 -36.29 -19.04 -9.80
CA ASN A 291 -35.47 -20.04 -10.51
C ASN A 291 -33.95 -19.77 -10.45
N GLN A 292 -33.53 -18.65 -9.87
CA GLN A 292 -32.13 -18.24 -9.83
C GLN A 292 -31.67 -18.09 -8.38
N THR A 293 -30.49 -18.63 -8.07
CA THR A 293 -29.71 -18.17 -6.93
C THR A 293 -29.36 -16.72 -7.16
N SER A 294 -29.69 -15.84 -6.23
CA SER A 294 -29.35 -14.43 -6.33
C SER A 294 -27.82 -14.28 -6.22
N GLU A 295 -27.13 -14.12 -7.34
CA GLU A 295 -25.69 -13.81 -7.36
C GLU A 295 -25.45 -12.32 -7.06
N PHE A 296 -24.29 -12.03 -6.46
CA PHE A 296 -23.79 -10.67 -6.33
C PHE A 296 -23.07 -10.30 -7.62
N GLU A 297 -23.71 -9.55 -8.51
CA GLU A 297 -23.00 -8.90 -9.63
C GLU A 297 -22.31 -7.62 -9.13
N GLN A 298 -20.97 -7.60 -9.13
CA GLN A 298 -20.19 -6.37 -9.01
C GLN A 298 -20.16 -5.67 -10.38
N ASN A 299 -21.20 -4.90 -10.70
CA ASN A 299 -21.14 -4.01 -11.85
C ASN A 299 -20.39 -2.72 -11.51
N ASN A 300 -19.20 -2.59 -12.09
CA ASN A 300 -18.29 -1.48 -11.94
C ASN A 300 -18.74 -0.29 -12.82
N LYS A 301 -19.91 0.30 -12.52
CA LYS A 301 -20.37 1.62 -12.99
C LYS A 301 -21.76 1.92 -12.42
N GLN A 302 -21.85 2.99 -11.64
CA GLN A 302 -23.06 3.67 -11.17
C GLN A 302 -24.10 2.79 -10.45
N SER A 303 -24.29 3.12 -9.17
CA SER A 303 -25.43 2.69 -8.37
C SER A 303 -26.77 2.85 -9.12
N LYS A 304 -27.33 1.74 -9.61
CA LYS A 304 -28.77 1.48 -9.74
C LYS A 304 -29.03 0.04 -10.17
N GLN A 305 -30.01 -0.56 -9.50
CA GLN A 305 -30.59 -1.89 -9.68
C GLN A 305 -29.76 -3.06 -9.13
N ILE A 306 -29.87 -3.26 -7.82
CA ILE A 306 -29.89 -4.61 -7.26
C ILE A 306 -31.12 -5.28 -7.91
N HIS A 307 -30.92 -6.24 -8.80
CA HIS A 307 -32.03 -7.08 -9.25
C HIS A 307 -32.62 -7.78 -8.01
N SER A 308 -33.75 -7.27 -7.52
CA SER A 308 -34.57 -8.01 -6.58
C SER A 308 -35.17 -9.17 -7.37
N TYR A 309 -34.55 -10.34 -7.30
CA TYR A 309 -35.18 -11.56 -7.78
C TYR A 309 -36.45 -11.76 -6.96
N ASN A 310 -37.58 -11.37 -7.56
CA ASN A 310 -38.90 -11.47 -6.96
C ASN A 310 -39.54 -12.77 -7.45
N CYS A 311 -40.19 -13.48 -6.54
CA CYS A 311 -40.99 -14.65 -6.89
C CYS A 311 -42.00 -14.26 -7.98
N SER A 312 -42.00 -14.98 -9.09
CA SER A 312 -42.87 -14.74 -10.24
C SER A 312 -43.83 -15.91 -10.41
N THR A 313 -45.04 -15.63 -10.88
CA THR A 313 -46.00 -16.68 -11.24
C THR A 313 -45.49 -17.45 -12.44
N GLU A 314 -45.57 -18.77 -12.36
CA GLU A 314 -45.20 -19.68 -13.44
C GLU A 314 -46.14 -19.45 -14.64
N VAL A 315 -45.66 -18.79 -15.69
CA VAL A 315 -46.37 -18.73 -16.98
C VAL A 315 -46.00 -20.00 -17.73
N MET A 316 -46.87 -21.01 -17.70
CA MET A 316 -46.74 -22.15 -18.59
C MET A 316 -46.85 -21.66 -20.03
N GLN A 317 -45.71 -21.54 -20.72
CA GLN A 317 -45.68 -21.45 -22.17
C GLN A 317 -46.05 -22.83 -22.71
N TYR A 318 -47.29 -22.95 -23.17
CA TYR A 318 -47.78 -24.09 -23.94
C TYR A 318 -47.17 -24.12 -25.34
#